data_AF-X1TGU6-F1
#
_entry.id   AF-X1TGU6-F1
#
_cell.length_a   1.000
_cell.length_b   1.000
_cell.length_c   1.000
_cell.angle_alpha   90.00
_cell.angle_beta   90.00
_cell.angle_gamma   90.00
#
_symmetry.space_group_name_H-M   'P 1'
#
loop_
_entity.id
_entity.type
_entity.pdbx_description
1 polymer ?
#
loop_
_entity_poly.entity_id
_entity_poly.type
_entity_poly.pdbx_seq_one_letter_code
_entity_poly.pdbx_strand_id
1 'polypeptide(L)'
;MTLTKDLRGLLVLIIRNVTREIGISHARIYLLDNKANEYVREVHYGKERRRQFGDSLPNEAPLVQMLYRSRDIGPLLKEEVISHFQTREPEHLKEVEAQLRSMGAAVLLPAFIG
;
A
#
# COMPACT_ATOMS: atom_id res chain seq x y z
N MET A 1 14.93 9.68 -29.45
CA MET A 1 14.21 8.55 -28.82
C MET A 1 14.81 8.32 -27.44
N THR A 2 14.24 8.93 -26.41
CA THR A 2 14.67 8.73 -25.02
C THR A 2 13.91 7.54 -24.47
N LEU A 3 14.65 6.49 -24.11
CA LEU A 3 14.16 5.23 -23.55
C LEU A 3 13.65 5.42 -22.11
N THR A 4 12.89 6.47 -21.84
CA THR A 4 12.04 6.53 -20.64
C THR A 4 10.86 5.62 -20.95
N LYS A 5 11.06 4.30 -20.84
CA LYS A 5 9.95 3.34 -20.91
C LYS A 5 8.88 3.86 -19.95
N ASP A 6 7.67 4.04 -20.43
CA ASP A 6 6.55 4.58 -19.67
C ASP A 6 6.30 3.73 -18.40
N LEU A 7 6.97 4.09 -17.31
CA LEU A 7 6.96 3.37 -16.05
C LEU A 7 5.54 3.38 -15.46
N ARG A 8 4.84 4.50 -15.64
CA ARG A 8 3.45 4.64 -15.21
C ARG A 8 2.55 3.66 -15.99
N GLY A 9 2.73 3.58 -17.31
CA GLY A 9 2.08 2.59 -18.16
C GLY A 9 2.35 1.15 -17.71
N LEU A 10 3.60 0.83 -17.34
CA LEU A 10 3.96 -0.48 -16.80
C LEU A 10 3.27 -0.77 -15.46
N LEU A 11 3.25 0.19 -14.52
CA LEU A 11 2.57 0.03 -13.24
C LEU A 11 1.05 -0.17 -13.41
N VAL A 12 0.44 0.53 -14.37
CA VAL A 12 -0.97 0.31 -14.75
C VAL A 12 -1.20 -1.10 -15.29
N LEU A 13 -0.28 -1.64 -16.10
CA LEU A 13 -0.38 -3.01 -16.58
C LEU A 13 -0.24 -4.04 -15.45
N ILE A 14 0.73 -3.83 -14.55
CA ILE A 14 0.93 -4.70 -13.38
C ILE A 14 -0.33 -4.73 -12.52
N ILE A 15 -0.83 -3.57 -12.10
CA ILE A 15 -1.98 -3.50 -11.19
C ILE A 15 -3.25 -4.06 -11.84
N ARG A 16 -3.43 -3.86 -13.15
CA ARG A 16 -4.57 -4.40 -13.92
C ARG A 16 -4.51 -5.92 -13.99
N ASN A 17 -3.33 -6.49 -14.22
CA ASN A 17 -3.16 -7.94 -14.27
C ASN A 17 -3.38 -8.55 -12.87
N VAL A 18 -2.72 -8.01 -11.85
CA VAL A 18 -2.87 -8.47 -10.45
C VAL A 18 -4.35 -8.43 -10.02
N THR A 19 -5.04 -7.32 -10.28
CA THR A 19 -6.46 -7.19 -9.91
C THR A 19 -7.36 -8.18 -10.62
N ARG A 20 -7.11 -8.42 -11.92
CA ARG A 20 -7.86 -9.41 -12.71
C ARG A 20 -7.62 -10.84 -12.24
N GLU A 21 -6.36 -11.23 -12.04
CA GLU A 21 -6.00 -12.62 -11.69
C GLU A 21 -6.43 -12.97 -10.25
N ILE A 22 -6.35 -12.03 -9.31
CA ILE A 22 -6.73 -12.26 -7.90
C ILE A 22 -8.25 -12.07 -7.69
N GLY A 23 -8.95 -11.43 -8.63
CA GLY A 23 -10.38 -11.16 -8.52
C GLY A 23 -10.73 -10.04 -7.55
N ILE A 24 -9.83 -9.07 -7.33
CA ILE A 24 -10.07 -7.91 -6.48
C ILE A 24 -10.64 -6.74 -7.29
N SER A 25 -11.65 -6.06 -6.74
CA SER A 25 -12.36 -4.97 -7.43
C SER A 25 -11.58 -3.67 -7.53
N HIS A 26 -10.54 -3.50 -6.69
CA HIS A 26 -9.73 -2.29 -6.60
C HIS A 26 -8.34 -2.60 -6.04
N ALA A 27 -7.31 -1.91 -6.54
CA ALA A 27 -5.97 -1.93 -5.97
C ALA A 27 -5.25 -0.58 -6.16
N ARG A 28 -4.20 -0.37 -5.36
CA ARG A 28 -3.31 0.80 -5.43
C ARG A 28 -1.86 0.39 -5.30
N ILE A 29 -0.97 1.16 -5.93
CA ILE A 29 0.47 1.07 -5.76
C ILE A 29 0.94 2.37 -5.11
N TYR A 30 1.70 2.22 -4.02
CA TYR A 30 2.36 3.31 -3.32
C TYR A 30 3.86 3.21 -3.57
N LEU A 31 4.50 4.32 -3.96
CA LEU A 31 5.93 4.39 -4.24
C LEU A 31 6.58 5.37 -3.27
N LEU A 32 7.79 5.06 -2.81
CA LEU A 32 8.57 5.96 -1.98
C LEU A 32 9.05 7.18 -2.78
N ASP A 33 8.62 8.38 -2.39
CA ASP A 33 9.26 9.63 -2.78
C ASP A 33 10.38 9.94 -1.78
N ASN A 34 11.62 9.71 -2.20
CA ASN A 34 12.80 9.96 -1.38
C ASN A 34 12.97 11.44 -0.98
N LYS A 35 12.40 12.39 -1.73
CA LYS A 35 12.51 13.82 -1.40
C LYS A 35 11.57 14.21 -0.27
N ALA A 36 10.35 13.69 -0.30
CA ALA A 36 9.34 13.93 0.72
C ALA A 36 9.45 12.96 1.91
N ASN A 37 10.16 11.84 1.75
CA ASN A 37 10.22 10.73 2.71
C ASN A 37 8.82 10.15 3.00
N GLU A 38 8.00 10.02 1.97
CA GLU A 38 6.63 9.49 2.05
C GLU A 38 6.36 8.50 0.93
N TYR A 39 5.51 7.53 1.19
CA TYR A 39 4.92 6.65 0.18
C TYR A 39 3.72 7.34 -0.45
N VAL A 40 3.82 7.70 -1.73
CA VAL A 40 2.78 8.40 -2.49
C VAL A 40 2.05 7.42 -3.39
N ARG A 41 0.73 7.55 -3.50
CA ARG A 41 -0.09 6.73 -4.40
C ARG A 41 0.16 7.12 -5.86
N GLU A 42 0.92 6.29 -6.57
CA GLU A 42 1.26 6.53 -7.98
C GLU A 42 0.18 6.02 -8.94
N VAL A 43 -0.37 4.83 -8.67
CA VAL A 43 -1.35 4.17 -9.54
C VAL A 43 -2.53 3.64 -8.75
N HIS A 44 -3.72 3.75 -9.34
CA HIS A 44 -4.97 3.15 -8.84
C HIS A 44 -5.70 2.45 -10.00
N TYR A 45 -6.41 1.37 -9.70
CA TYR A 45 -7.24 0.65 -10.66
C TYR A 45 -8.48 0.09 -9.97
N GLY A 46 -9.67 0.34 -10.52
CA GLY A 46 -10.95 -0.14 -9.98
C GLY A 46 -11.95 0.98 -9.67
N LYS A 47 -13.17 0.60 -9.26
CA LYS A 47 -14.20 1.55 -8.83
C LYS A 47 -14.05 1.85 -7.34
N GLU A 48 -13.56 3.04 -7.01
CA GLU A 48 -13.49 3.51 -5.63
C GLU A 48 -14.89 3.85 -5.11
N ARG A 49 -15.34 3.14 -4.06
CA ARG A 49 -16.66 3.38 -3.44
C ARG A 49 -16.66 4.53 -2.41
N ARG A 50 -15.51 5.11 -2.06
CA ARG A 50 -15.41 6.19 -1.04
C ARG A 50 -14.43 7.28 -1.50
N ARG A 51 -14.78 8.55 -1.29
CA ARG A 51 -14.02 9.75 -1.72
C ARG A 51 -12.94 10.21 -0.72
N GLN A 52 -12.52 9.37 0.22
CA GLN A 52 -11.75 9.82 1.41
C GLN A 52 -10.47 9.01 1.62
N PHE A 53 -9.68 8.83 0.56
CA PHE A 53 -8.51 7.98 0.66
C PHE A 53 -7.22 8.80 0.68
N GLY A 54 -6.34 8.48 1.62
CA GLY A 54 -5.07 9.18 1.82
C GLY A 54 -4.16 8.97 0.62
N ASP A 55 -3.64 10.08 0.08
CA ASP A 55 -2.77 10.09 -1.09
C ASP A 55 -1.31 9.76 -0.75
N SER A 56 -0.91 9.93 0.51
CA SER A 56 0.41 9.56 1.00
C SER A 56 0.40 8.91 2.38
N LEU A 57 1.50 8.23 2.70
CA LEU A 57 1.81 7.65 3.99
C LEU A 57 3.26 8.04 4.35
N PRO A 58 3.52 8.66 5.51
CA PRO A 58 4.88 8.93 5.95
C PRO A 58 5.72 7.64 5.99
N ASN A 59 6.99 7.70 5.60
CA ASN A 59 7.87 6.53 5.69
C ASN A 59 8.03 6.04 7.15
N GLU A 60 7.94 6.97 8.11
CA GLU A 60 8.01 6.68 9.55
C GLU A 60 6.67 6.21 10.14
N ALA A 61 5.59 6.16 9.35
CA ALA A 61 4.30 5.71 9.85
C ALA A 61 4.40 4.28 10.42
N PRO A 62 3.74 3.96 11.55
CA PRO A 62 3.82 2.65 12.18
C PRO A 62 3.52 1.50 11.22
N LEU A 63 2.51 1.68 10.35
CA LEU A 63 2.16 0.72 9.31
C LEU A 63 3.33 0.45 8.36
N VAL A 64 4.00 1.49 7.86
CA VAL A 64 5.13 1.35 6.93
C VAL A 64 6.31 0.67 7.63
N GLN A 65 6.61 1.04 8.86
CA GLN A 65 7.68 0.44 9.65
C GLN A 65 7.43 -1.05 9.91
N MET A 66 6.18 -1.44 10.23
CA MET A 66 5.79 -2.84 10.37
C MET A 66 5.94 -3.60 9.05
N LEU A 67 5.48 -3.02 7.93
CA LEU A 67 5.60 -3.63 6.60
C LEU A 67 7.07 -3.80 6.19
N TYR A 68 7.92 -2.82 6.49
CA TYR A 68 9.35 -2.87 6.20
C TYR A 68 10.08 -3.96 6.99
N ARG A 69 9.75 -4.10 8.29
CA ARG A 69 10.25 -5.21 9.14
C ARG A 69 9.76 -6.58 8.66
N SER A 70 8.63 -6.61 7.96
CA SER A 70 7.95 -7.81 7.47
C SER A 70 8.15 -8.04 5.96
N ARG A 71 9.16 -7.42 5.35
CA ARG A 71 9.36 -7.37 3.88
C ARG A 71 9.44 -8.73 3.18
N ASP A 72 9.79 -9.79 3.90
CA ASP A 72 9.97 -11.14 3.35
C ASP A 72 8.77 -12.08 3.59
N ILE A 73 7.71 -11.58 4.27
CA ILE A 73 6.60 -12.41 4.75
C ILE A 73 5.50 -12.62 3.69
N GLY A 74 5.55 -11.86 2.58
CA GLY A 74 4.56 -11.94 1.51
C GLY A 74 3.32 -11.08 1.78
N PRO A 75 2.18 -11.36 1.11
CA PRO A 75 0.96 -10.58 1.28
C PRO A 75 0.38 -10.73 2.69
N LEU A 76 -0.09 -9.62 3.26
CA LEU A 76 -0.69 -9.53 4.59
C LEU A 76 -2.15 -9.12 4.48
N LEU A 77 -3.01 -9.81 5.22
CA LEU A 77 -4.39 -9.40 5.41
C LEU A 77 -4.46 -8.20 6.36
N LYS A 78 -5.48 -7.36 6.16
CA LYS A 78 -5.78 -6.25 7.06
C LYS A 78 -5.90 -6.73 8.52
N GLU A 79 -6.53 -7.87 8.74
CA GLU A 79 -6.78 -8.45 10.05
C GLU A 79 -5.47 -8.91 10.73
N GLU A 80 -4.50 -9.41 9.95
CA GLU A 80 -3.17 -9.79 10.46
C GLU A 80 -2.40 -8.55 10.93
N VAL A 81 -2.46 -7.46 10.17
CA VAL A 81 -1.88 -6.18 10.56
C VAL A 81 -2.54 -5.65 11.84
N ILE A 82 -3.87 -5.67 11.92
CA ILE A 82 -4.59 -5.24 13.13
C ILE A 82 -4.20 -6.10 14.34
N SER A 83 -4.13 -7.42 14.19
CA SER A 83 -3.74 -8.34 15.26
C SER A 83 -2.32 -8.08 15.77
N HIS A 84 -1.39 -7.75 14.86
CA HIS A 84 -0.03 -7.35 15.23
C HIS A 84 -0.02 -6.12 16.14
N PHE A 85 -0.71 -5.04 15.75
CA PHE A 85 -0.76 -3.81 16.55
C PHE A 85 -1.54 -3.99 17.86
N GLN A 86 -2.61 -4.78 17.88
CA GLN A 86 -3.33 -5.10 19.11
C GLN A 86 -2.45 -5.78 20.16
N THR A 87 -1.51 -6.62 19.72
CA THR A 87 -0.71 -7.46 20.62
C THR A 87 0.65 -6.86 20.97
N ARG A 88 1.27 -6.12 20.05
CA ARG A 88 2.66 -5.63 20.21
C ARG A 88 2.78 -4.14 20.44
N GLU A 89 1.96 -3.34 19.75
CA GLU A 89 2.08 -1.87 19.68
C GLU A 89 0.70 -1.21 19.75
N PRO A 90 -0.09 -1.46 20.83
CA PRO A 90 -1.49 -1.04 20.91
C PRO A 90 -1.69 0.49 20.88
N GLU A 91 -0.66 1.26 21.24
CA GLU A 91 -0.62 2.72 21.13
C GLU A 91 -0.81 3.22 19.69
N HIS A 92 -0.35 2.46 18.69
CA HIS A 92 -0.43 2.80 17.27
C HIS A 92 -1.68 2.22 16.59
N LEU A 93 -2.46 1.37 17.27
CA LEU A 93 -3.58 0.64 16.69
C LEU A 93 -4.61 1.55 16.01
N LYS A 94 -5.05 2.61 16.70
CA LYS A 94 -6.08 3.53 16.17
C LYS A 94 -5.61 4.26 14.92
N GLU A 95 -4.34 4.64 14.88
CA GLU A 95 -3.72 5.32 13.73
C GLU A 95 -3.66 4.36 12.53
N VAL A 96 -3.19 3.13 12.75
CA VAL A 96 -3.09 2.11 11.71
C VAL A 96 -4.47 1.71 11.19
N GLU A 97 -5.48 1.55 12.05
CA GLU A 97 -6.86 1.30 11.62
C GLU A 97 -7.40 2.42 10.74
N ALA A 98 -7.11 3.68 11.08
CA ALA A 98 -7.50 4.84 10.28
C ALA A 98 -6.79 4.84 8.93
N GLN A 99 -5.49 4.53 8.89
CA GLN A 99 -4.71 4.39 7.65
C GLN A 99 -5.24 3.25 6.77
N LEU A 100 -5.43 2.04 7.30
CA LEU A 100 -5.98 0.91 6.55
C LEU A 100 -7.38 1.22 5.99
N ARG A 101 -8.21 1.92 6.77
CA ARG A 101 -9.53 2.38 6.34
C ARG A 101 -9.43 3.45 5.24
N SER A 102 -8.50 4.41 5.35
CA SER A 102 -8.23 5.42 4.33
C SER A 102 -7.47 4.87 3.12
N MET A 103 -6.96 3.66 3.18
CA MET A 103 -6.48 2.94 2.00
C MET A 103 -7.58 2.06 1.38
N GLY A 104 -8.68 1.80 2.11
CA GLY A 104 -9.63 0.78 1.71
C GLY A 104 -8.97 -0.59 1.53
N ALA A 105 -7.89 -0.85 2.29
CA ALA A 105 -7.06 -2.03 2.11
C ALA A 105 -7.73 -3.25 2.76
N ALA A 106 -7.84 -4.33 1.98
CA ALA A 106 -8.17 -5.67 2.48
C ALA A 106 -6.91 -6.55 2.54
N VAL A 107 -6.00 -6.35 1.59
CA VAL A 107 -4.71 -7.03 1.47
C VAL A 107 -3.64 -5.97 1.22
N LEU A 108 -2.48 -6.14 1.83
CA LEU A 108 -1.28 -5.36 1.62
C LEU A 108 -0.17 -6.27 1.10
N LEU A 109 0.54 -5.84 0.06
CA LEU A 109 1.70 -6.55 -0.46
C LEU A 109 2.93 -5.65 -0.29
N PRO A 110 3.74 -5.85 0.77
CA PRO A 110 5.01 -5.15 0.89
C PRO A 110 5.96 -5.60 -0.23
N ALA A 111 6.50 -4.64 -0.98
CA ALA A 111 7.49 -4.88 -2.02
C ALA A 111 8.55 -3.79 -1.95
N PHE A 112 9.63 -4.05 -1.20
CA PHE A 112 10.76 -3.15 -1.06
C PHE A 112 11.88 -3.61 -1.99
N ILE A 113 11.95 -3.02 -3.17
CA ILE A 113 12.97 -3.34 -4.18
C ILE A 113 14.16 -2.40 -3.95
N GLY A 114 15.32 -2.96 -3.60
CA GLY A 114 16.57 -2.25 -3.34
C GLY A 114 17.78 -3.10 -3.71
#